data_AF-A0A317UDJ9-F1
#
_entry.id   AF-A0A317UDJ9-F1
#
_cell.length_a   1.000
_cell.length_b   1.000
_cell.length_c   1.000
_cell.angle_alpha   90.00
_cell.angle_beta   90.00
_cell.angle_gamma   90.00
#
_symmetry.space_group_name_H-M   'P 1'
#
loop_
_entity.id
_entity.type
_entity.pdbx_description
1 polymer ?
#
loop_
_entity_poly.entity_id
_entity_poly.type
_entity_poly.pdbx_seq_one_letter_code
_entity_poly.pdbx_strand_id
1 'polypeptide(L)'
;MIDFTNKCVITESDVESAKLLKMAISQGFALPKGEKVMESCRFFRFIGSPYKSVIALPAVTQEMYDRAILYSHLFGNELEELMKISDLAARWCRTYGYNHLSVYANEEADIYTGRGIAKNKDGAVQDVKIKLNKPRKITVAELEEKLGYPVEIVS
;
A
#
# COMPACT_ATOMS: atom_id res chain seq x y z
N MET A 1 9.56 -3.94 10.33
CA MET A 1 8.95 -4.78 11.38
C MET A 1 8.98 -3.97 12.68
N ILE A 2 7.84 -3.83 13.36
CA ILE A 2 7.74 -3.02 14.58
C ILE A 2 8.32 -3.83 15.75
N ASP A 3 9.35 -3.31 16.41
CA ASP A 3 9.89 -3.89 17.63
C ASP A 3 8.98 -3.54 18.81
N PHE A 4 8.48 -4.55 19.53
CA PHE A 4 7.63 -4.37 20.71
C PHE A 4 8.41 -4.23 22.02
N THR A 5 9.72 -4.46 22.01
CA THR A 5 10.53 -4.53 23.24
C THR A 5 10.39 -3.29 24.11
N ASN A 6 10.01 -3.48 25.37
CA ASN A 6 9.80 -2.44 26.39
C ASN A 6 8.70 -1.40 26.06
N LYS A 7 7.76 -1.75 25.17
CA LYS A 7 6.61 -0.90 24.83
C LYS A 7 5.36 -1.33 25.58
N CYS A 8 4.47 -0.36 25.80
CA CYS A 8 3.10 -0.59 26.23
C CYS A 8 2.18 -0.28 25.05
N VAL A 9 1.30 -1.21 24.70
CA VAL A 9 0.35 -1.07 23.59
C VAL A 9 -1.07 -1.22 24.11
N ILE A 10 -1.94 -0.29 23.68
CA ILE A 10 -3.37 -0.33 23.94
C ILE A 10 -4.11 -0.75 22.68
N THR A 11 -5.07 -1.65 22.81
CA THR A 11 -5.99 -2.07 21.75
C THR A 11 -7.41 -1.65 22.12
N GLU A 12 -8.24 -1.41 21.11
CA GLU A 12 -9.65 -1.02 21.27
C GLU A 12 -10.60 -2.18 20.99
N SER A 13 -10.14 -3.20 20.24
CA SER A 13 -10.95 -4.37 19.88
C SER A 13 -10.23 -5.70 20.10
N ASP A 14 -11.00 -6.78 20.22
CA ASP A 14 -10.46 -8.14 20.31
C ASP A 14 -9.66 -8.52 19.06
N VAL A 15 -10.04 -7.98 17.89
CA VAL A 15 -9.35 -8.22 16.62
C VAL A 15 -7.95 -7.61 16.64
N GLU A 16 -7.81 -6.39 17.15
CA GLU A 16 -6.49 -5.74 17.31
C GLU A 16 -5.63 -6.50 18.31
N SER A 17 -6.21 -6.91 19.45
CA SER A 17 -5.52 -7.76 20.43
C SER A 17 -5.03 -9.06 19.82
N ALA A 18 -5.87 -9.77 19.06
CA ALA A 18 -5.49 -11.02 18.40
C ALA A 18 -4.33 -10.80 17.40
N LYS A 19 -4.43 -9.77 16.54
CA LYS A 19 -3.36 -9.42 15.58
C LYS A 19 -2.05 -9.09 16.31
N LEU A 20 -2.11 -8.26 17.35
CA LEU A 20 -0.96 -7.87 18.16
C LEU A 20 -0.30 -9.08 18.83
N LEU A 21 -1.09 -9.96 19.45
CA LEU A 21 -0.59 -11.15 20.14
C LEU A 21 0.08 -12.14 19.18
N LYS A 22 -0.48 -12.37 17.99
CA LYS A 22 0.15 -13.20 16.96
C LYS A 22 1.51 -12.66 16.54
N MET A 23 1.64 -11.34 16.39
CA MET A 23 2.92 -10.70 16.07
C MET A 23 3.90 -10.79 17.24
N ALA A 24 3.43 -10.69 18.49
CA ALA A 24 4.28 -10.87 19.66
C ALA A 24 4.83 -12.30 19.75
N ILE A 25 3.98 -13.32 19.53
CA ILE A 25 4.40 -14.72 19.50
C ILE A 25 5.44 -14.96 18.41
N SER A 26 5.23 -14.41 17.20
CA SER A 26 6.21 -14.58 16.11
C SER A 26 7.55 -13.90 16.37
N GLN A 27 7.58 -12.86 17.22
CA GLN A 27 8.81 -12.23 17.71
C GLN A 27 9.45 -12.93 18.92
N GLY A 28 8.84 -14.03 19.39
CA GLY A 28 9.33 -14.86 20.48
C GLY A 28 8.88 -14.43 21.87
N PHE A 29 7.82 -13.61 22.01
CA PHE A 29 7.27 -13.26 23.31
C PHE A 29 6.39 -14.39 23.87
N ALA A 30 6.67 -14.78 25.12
CA ALA A 30 5.83 -15.71 25.85
C ALA A 30 4.57 -15.01 26.40
N LEU A 31 3.41 -15.66 26.21
CA LEU A 31 2.15 -15.18 26.77
C LEU A 31 1.91 -15.77 28.18
N PRO A 32 1.37 -14.98 29.12
CA PRO A 32 1.07 -15.42 30.48
C PRO A 32 -0.16 -16.33 30.55
N LYS A 33 -1.06 -16.23 29.56
CA LYS A 33 -2.26 -17.06 29.39
C LYS A 33 -2.41 -17.41 27.91
N GLY A 34 -3.32 -18.32 27.59
CA GLY A 34 -3.62 -18.66 26.19
C GLY A 34 -4.07 -17.43 25.38
N GLU A 35 -3.70 -17.39 24.10
CA GLU A 35 -3.97 -16.30 23.16
C GLU A 35 -5.43 -15.82 23.21
N LYS A 36 -6.40 -16.75 23.03
CA LYS A 36 -7.84 -16.46 23.07
C LYS A 36 -8.33 -15.80 24.34
N VAL A 37 -7.71 -16.11 25.49
CA VAL A 37 -8.10 -15.51 26.77
C VAL A 37 -7.62 -14.06 26.82
N MET A 38 -6.47 -13.79 26.21
CA MET A 38 -5.85 -12.48 26.21
C MET A 38 -6.42 -11.52 25.17
N GLU A 39 -7.18 -12.00 24.17
CA GLU A 39 -7.88 -11.13 23.21
C GLU A 39 -8.81 -10.12 23.90
N SER A 40 -9.46 -10.55 24.99
CA SER A 40 -10.32 -9.70 25.84
C SER A 40 -9.58 -8.61 26.62
N CYS A 41 -8.25 -8.68 26.70
CA CYS A 41 -7.44 -7.66 27.34
C CYS A 41 -7.25 -6.46 26.39
N ARG A 42 -7.00 -5.28 26.97
CA ARG A 42 -6.83 -4.02 26.21
C ARG A 42 -5.48 -3.37 26.39
N PHE A 43 -4.71 -3.78 27.41
CA PHE A 43 -3.41 -3.20 27.71
C PHE A 43 -2.36 -4.30 27.76
N PHE A 44 -1.32 -4.16 26.93
CA PHE A 44 -0.24 -5.12 26.80
C PHE A 44 1.11 -4.44 27.02
N ARG A 45 1.86 -4.93 28.01
CA ARG A 45 3.25 -4.51 28.23
C ARG A 45 4.20 -5.61 27.75
N PHE A 46 5.11 -5.24 26.88
CA PHE A 46 6.09 -6.15 26.30
C PHE A 46 7.44 -5.94 27.00
N ILE A 47 7.97 -6.99 27.62
CA ILE A 47 9.25 -6.98 28.32
C ILE A 47 10.24 -7.79 27.49
N GLY A 48 11.39 -7.22 27.13
CA GLY A 48 12.40 -7.92 26.33
C GLY A 48 13.50 -8.63 27.13
N SER A 49 13.69 -8.26 28.40
CA SER A 49 14.78 -8.75 29.25
C SER A 49 14.29 -8.99 30.68
N PRO A 50 14.71 -10.06 31.38
CA PRO A 50 15.66 -11.10 30.94
C PRO A 50 15.08 -12.11 29.95
N TYR A 51 13.75 -12.18 29.84
CA TYR A 51 13.04 -13.03 28.88
C TYR A 51 11.93 -12.24 28.19
N LYS A 52 11.73 -12.49 26.90
CA LYS A 52 10.64 -11.90 26.13
C LYS A 52 9.29 -12.38 26.67
N SER A 53 8.54 -11.50 27.30
CA SER A 53 7.22 -11.83 27.86
C SER A 53 6.22 -10.69 27.68
N VAL A 54 4.94 -11.05 27.63
CA VAL A 54 3.81 -10.12 27.59
C VAL A 54 3.15 -10.07 28.96
N ILE A 55 2.77 -8.89 29.42
CA ILE A 55 1.94 -8.72 30.61
C ILE A 55 0.64 -8.04 30.20
N ALA A 56 -0.48 -8.67 30.50
CA ALA A 56 -1.80 -8.06 30.42
C ALA A 56 -2.23 -7.61 31.82
N LEU A 57 -2.49 -6.31 31.98
CA LEU A 57 -2.88 -5.71 33.25
C LEU A 57 -4.40 -5.43 33.23
N PRO A 58 -5.17 -5.94 34.21
CA PRO A 58 -6.60 -5.67 34.31
C PRO A 58 -6.90 -4.27 34.86
N ALA A 59 -5.97 -3.67 35.60
CA ALA A 59 -6.06 -2.30 36.11
C ALA A 59 -4.78 -1.54 35.75
N VAL A 60 -4.95 -0.39 35.11
CA VAL A 60 -3.86 0.44 34.59
C VAL A 60 -3.94 1.79 35.29
N THR A 61 -2.81 2.29 35.82
CA THR A 61 -2.76 3.64 36.39
C THR A 61 -2.73 4.68 35.26
N GLN A 62 -3.17 5.91 35.53
CA GLN A 62 -3.17 6.99 34.54
C GLN A 62 -1.79 7.20 33.90
N GLU A 63 -0.72 7.15 34.70
CA GLU A 63 0.66 7.29 34.23
C GLU A 63 1.09 6.20 33.23
N MET A 64 0.56 4.98 33.37
CA MET A 64 0.84 3.88 32.44
C MET A 64 0.06 4.04 31.14
N TYR A 65 -1.13 4.63 31.20
CA TYR A 65 -1.95 4.95 30.04
C TYR A 65 -1.28 6.05 29.19
N ASP A 66 -0.77 7.10 29.83
CA ASP A 66 -0.11 8.23 29.15
C ASP A 66 1.16 7.82 28.39
N ARG A 67 1.84 6.76 28.84
CA ARG A 67 3.05 6.21 28.20
C ARG A 67 2.75 5.13 27.16
N ALA A 68 1.50 4.69 27.05
CA ALA A 68 1.13 3.62 26.15
C ALA A 68 0.82 4.14 24.74
N ILE A 69 1.08 3.28 23.76
CA ILE A 69 0.90 3.58 22.34
C ILE A 69 -0.36 2.86 21.89
N LEU A 70 -1.26 3.57 21.22
CA LEU A 70 -2.43 2.96 20.60
C LEU A 70 -2.01 2.03 19.45
N TYR A 71 -2.68 0.89 19.31
CA TYR A 71 -2.47 -0.05 18.23
C TYR A 71 -2.58 0.64 16.85
N SER A 72 -3.59 1.50 16.67
CA SER A 72 -3.80 2.28 15.46
C SER A 72 -2.64 3.23 15.12
N HIS A 73 -1.89 3.72 16.11
CA HIS A 73 -0.70 4.53 15.86
C HIS A 73 0.50 3.71 15.35
N LEU A 74 0.53 2.41 15.66
CA LEU A 74 1.58 1.50 15.19
C LEU A 74 1.26 0.91 13.82
N PHE A 75 -0.01 0.54 13.59
CA PHE A 75 -0.42 -0.25 12.44
C PHE A 75 -1.31 0.49 11.45
N GLY A 76 -1.71 1.74 11.76
CA GLY A 76 -2.73 2.46 11.02
C GLY A 76 -4.14 2.05 11.43
N ASN A 77 -5.11 2.85 11.02
CA ASN A 77 -6.53 2.54 11.17
C ASN A 77 -7.07 2.11 9.81
N GLU A 78 -7.21 0.80 9.60
CA GLU A 78 -7.66 0.20 8.34
C GLU A 78 -8.98 0.81 7.84
N LEU A 79 -9.92 1.09 8.75
CA LEU A 79 -11.24 1.61 8.39
C LEU A 79 -11.15 3.08 7.97
N GLU A 80 -10.41 3.90 8.73
CA GLU A 80 -10.20 5.31 8.40
C GLU A 80 -9.43 5.47 7.08
N GLU A 81 -8.42 4.63 6.85
CA GLU A 81 -7.65 4.60 5.61
C GLU A 81 -8.52 4.19 4.42
N LEU A 82 -9.36 3.15 4.58
CA LEU A 82 -10.32 2.73 3.54
C LEU A 82 -11.29 3.86 3.21
N MET A 83 -11.82 4.55 4.22
CA MET A 83 -12.69 5.70 4.02
C MET A 83 -11.98 6.83 3.25
N LYS A 84 -10.74 7.16 3.62
CA LYS A 84 -9.92 8.15 2.90
C LYS A 84 -9.70 7.76 1.44
N ILE A 85 -9.37 6.50 1.17
CA ILE A 85 -9.21 6.00 -0.21
C ILE A 85 -10.52 6.15 -0.99
N SER A 86 -11.65 5.77 -0.38
CA SER A 86 -12.96 5.87 -1.04
C SER A 86 -13.34 7.32 -1.35
N ASP A 87 -13.07 8.25 -0.43
CA ASP A 87 -13.38 9.66 -0.59
C ASP A 87 -12.46 10.30 -1.64
N LEU A 88 -11.16 9.99 -1.63
CA LEU A 88 -10.22 10.41 -2.66
C LEU A 88 -10.65 9.92 -4.04
N ALA A 89 -11.02 8.64 -4.16
CA ALA A 89 -11.53 8.08 -5.41
C ALA A 89 -12.83 8.77 -5.85
N ALA A 90 -13.76 9.05 -4.94
CA ALA A 90 -15.00 9.73 -5.24
C ALA A 90 -14.78 11.19 -5.69
N ARG A 91 -13.88 11.92 -5.01
CA ARG A 91 -13.48 13.30 -5.39
C ARG A 91 -12.80 13.31 -6.76
N TRP A 92 -11.91 12.35 -7.00
CA TRP A 92 -11.25 12.18 -8.30
C TRP A 92 -12.27 11.95 -9.42
N CYS A 93 -13.17 10.98 -9.25
CA CYS A 93 -14.24 10.67 -10.21
C CYS A 93 -15.17 11.88 -10.47
N ARG A 94 -15.47 12.69 -9.44
CA ARG A 94 -16.27 13.91 -9.58
C ARG A 94 -15.54 15.00 -10.38
N THR A 95 -14.23 15.12 -10.19
CA THR A 95 -13.43 16.22 -10.77
C THR A 95 -13.09 15.96 -12.23
N TYR A 96 -12.69 14.74 -12.57
CA TYR A 96 -12.20 14.40 -13.92
C TYR A 96 -13.25 13.64 -14.76
N GLY A 97 -14.41 13.31 -14.17
CA GLY A 97 -15.40 12.42 -14.77
C GLY A 97 -14.84 10.99 -14.95
N TYR A 98 -15.67 10.08 -15.46
CA TYR A 98 -15.22 8.74 -15.88
C TYR A 98 -14.36 8.76 -17.16
N ASN A 99 -13.83 9.93 -17.54
CA ASN A 99 -12.99 10.12 -18.71
C ASN A 99 -11.54 9.94 -18.27
N HIS A 100 -11.00 8.77 -18.55
CA HIS A 100 -9.69 8.33 -18.08
C HIS A 100 -8.75 8.18 -19.27
N LEU A 101 -7.60 8.86 -19.24
CA LEU A 101 -6.48 8.56 -20.14
C LEU A 101 -5.36 7.91 -19.32
N SER A 102 -5.17 6.59 -19.47
CA SER A 102 -4.01 5.88 -18.95
C SER A 102 -2.91 5.88 -20.00
N VAL A 103 -1.72 6.36 -19.67
CA VAL A 103 -0.53 6.18 -20.53
C VAL A 103 0.45 5.30 -19.77
N TYR A 104 0.74 4.12 -20.30
CA TYR A 104 1.73 3.20 -19.74
C TYR A 104 3.05 3.41 -20.48
N ALA A 105 4.02 4.00 -19.78
CA ALA A 105 5.39 4.11 -20.24
C ALA A 105 6.23 3.01 -19.59
N ASN A 106 6.48 1.93 -20.32
CA ASN A 106 7.52 0.96 -19.95
C ASN A 106 8.83 1.42 -20.61
N GLU A 107 9.89 1.62 -19.83
CA GLU A 107 11.20 2.04 -20.35
C GLU A 107 11.85 0.96 -21.22
N GLU A 108 11.60 -0.32 -20.95
CA GLU A 108 12.19 -1.46 -21.68
C GLU A 108 11.54 -1.74 -23.04
N ALA A 109 10.33 -1.23 -23.28
CA ALA A 109 9.59 -1.47 -24.52
C ALA A 109 9.89 -0.39 -25.58
N ASP A 110 10.02 -0.76 -26.85
CA ASP A 110 10.23 0.19 -27.97
C ASP A 110 9.01 1.07 -28.29
N ILE A 111 7.88 0.84 -27.62
CA ILE A 111 6.58 1.46 -27.94
C ILE A 111 5.90 1.90 -26.64
N TYR A 112 5.44 3.15 -26.58
CA TYR A 112 4.50 3.61 -25.57
C TYR A 112 3.10 3.08 -25.89
N THR A 113 2.42 2.56 -24.87
CA THR A 113 1.04 2.09 -25.02
C THR A 113 0.12 2.92 -24.13
N GLY A 114 -0.96 3.43 -24.71
CA GLY A 114 -1.97 4.21 -24.00
C GLY A 114 -3.35 3.60 -24.17
N ARG A 115 -4.21 3.83 -23.18
CA ARG A 115 -5.62 3.47 -23.23
C ARG A 115 -6.44 4.66 -22.74
N GLY A 116 -7.24 5.23 -23.63
CA GLY A 116 -8.25 6.23 -23.33
C GLY A 116 -9.61 5.57 -23.20
N ILE A 117 -10.29 5.79 -22.08
CA ILE A 117 -11.67 5.37 -21.86
C ILE A 117 -12.49 6.62 -21.60
N ALA A 118 -13.52 6.86 -22.39
CA ALA A 118 -14.43 7.97 -22.21
C ALA A 118 -15.88 7.47 -22.17
N LYS A 119 -16.73 8.12 -21.40
CA LYS A 119 -18.18 7.86 -21.42
C LYS A 119 -18.89 9.02 -22.11
N ASN A 120 -19.68 8.71 -23.15
CA ASN A 120 -20.55 9.68 -23.78
C ASN A 120 -21.74 10.03 -22.87
N LYS A 121 -22.45 11.12 -23.20
CA LYS A 121 -23.63 11.60 -22.45
C LYS A 121 -24.76 10.57 -22.36
N ASP A 122 -24.83 9.65 -23.31
CA ASP A 122 -25.78 8.53 -23.35
C ASP A 122 -25.32 7.30 -22.54
N GLY A 123 -24.20 7.40 -21.82
CA GLY A 123 -23.64 6.31 -21.01
C GLY A 123 -22.80 5.28 -21.78
N ALA A 124 -22.70 5.39 -23.10
CA ALA A 124 -21.86 4.53 -23.93
C ALA A 124 -20.36 4.74 -23.64
N VAL A 125 -19.64 3.65 -23.39
CA VAL A 125 -18.19 3.65 -23.14
C VAL A 125 -17.45 3.57 -24.48
N GLN A 126 -16.62 4.56 -24.78
CA GLN A 126 -15.65 4.53 -25.87
C GLN A 126 -14.28 4.17 -25.29
N ASP A 127 -13.63 3.15 -25.87
CA ASP A 127 -12.29 2.71 -25.50
C ASP A 127 -11.37 2.84 -26.72
N VAL A 128 -10.27 3.56 -26.56
CA VAL A 128 -9.28 3.83 -27.60
C VAL A 128 -7.91 3.37 -27.10
N LYS A 129 -7.28 2.47 -27.85
CA LYS A 129 -5.91 2.02 -27.59
C LYS A 129 -4.96 2.75 -28.53
N ILE A 130 -3.96 3.41 -27.97
CA ILE A 130 -2.95 4.17 -28.70
C ILE A 130 -1.61 3.45 -28.58
N LYS A 131 -0.87 3.37 -29.68
CA LYS A 131 0.52 2.91 -29.72
C LYS A 131 1.38 4.01 -30.32
N LEU A 132 2.45 4.38 -29.65
CA LEU A 132 3.37 5.42 -30.11
C LEU A 132 4.80 4.88 -30.03
N ASN A 133 5.47 4.79 -31.18
CA ASN A 133 6.83 4.28 -31.23
C ASN A 133 7.79 5.27 -30.58
N LYS A 134 8.76 4.78 -29.80
CA LYS A 134 9.79 5.62 -29.22
C LYS A 134 10.72 6.16 -30.31
N PRO A 135 11.19 7.41 -30.21
CA PRO A 135 12.26 7.89 -31.07
C PRO A 135 13.53 7.08 -30.77
N ARG A 136 14.05 6.39 -31.80
CA ARG A 136 15.32 5.66 -31.74
C ARG A 136 16.26 6.18 -32.81
N LYS A 137 17.58 6.13 -32.55
CA LYS A 137 18.58 6.34 -33.60
C LYS A 137 18.47 5.19 -34.59
N ILE A 138 18.41 5.53 -35.87
CA ILE A 138 18.37 4.56 -36.98
C ILE A 138 19.71 4.65 -37.69
N THR A 139 20.30 3.52 -38.04
CA THR A 139 21.54 3.46 -38.81
C THR A 139 21.25 3.61 -40.31
N VAL A 140 22.25 4.02 -41.09
CA VAL A 140 22.11 4.14 -42.56
C VAL A 140 21.78 2.77 -43.18
N ALA A 141 22.39 1.69 -42.69
CA ALA A 141 22.09 0.34 -43.15
C ALA A 141 20.61 -0.08 -42.95
N GLU A 142 20.01 0.26 -41.80
CA GLU A 142 18.59 0.00 -41.55
C GLU A 142 17.66 0.86 -42.45
N LEU A 143 18.09 2.06 -42.82
CA LEU A 143 17.39 2.93 -43.77
C LEU A 143 17.46 2.34 -45.18
N GLU A 144 18.64 1.89 -45.61
CA GLU A 144 18.88 1.26 -46.91
C GLU A 144 18.13 -0.07 -47.05
N GLU A 145 18.09 -0.90 -46.01
CA GLU A 145 17.31 -2.15 -45.99
C GLU A 145 15.80 -1.87 -46.14
N LYS A 146 15.30 -0.82 -45.49
CA LYS A 146 13.88 -0.47 -45.54
C LYS A 146 13.46 0.19 -46.85
N LEU A 147 14.36 0.96 -47.47
CA LEU A 147 14.10 1.71 -48.69
C LEU A 147 14.46 0.92 -49.96
N GLY A 148 15.37 -0.06 -49.85
CA GLY A 148 15.82 -0.91 -50.95
C GLY A 148 16.85 -0.26 -51.88
N TYR A 149 17.47 0.84 -51.47
CA TYR A 149 18.51 1.55 -52.23
C TYR A 149 19.51 2.23 -51.29
N PRO A 150 20.75 2.49 -51.76
CA PRO A 150 21.76 3.22 -50.99
C PRO A 150 21.28 4.63 -50.62
N VAL A 151 21.54 5.06 -49.39
CA VAL A 151 21.09 6.36 -48.86
C VAL A 151 22.29 7.16 -48.38
N GLU A 152 22.44 8.37 -48.94
CA GLU A 152 23.42 9.35 -48.48
C GLU A 152 22.72 10.46 -47.69
N ILE A 153 23.19 10.70 -46.45
CA ILE A 153 22.67 11.79 -45.62
C ILE A 153 23.55 13.03 -45.87
N VAL A 154 23.03 13.99 -46.62
CA VAL A 154 23.71 15.27 -46.87
C VAL A 154 23.33 16.25 -45.75
N SER A 155 24.32 16.76 -45.02
CA SER A 155 24.12 17.78 -43.96
C SER A 155 24.09 19.19 -44.52
#